data_AF-A0A917KAF3-F1
#
_entry.id   AF-A0A917KAF3-F1
#
_cell.length_a   1.000
_cell.length_b   1.000
_cell.length_c   1.000
_cell.angle_alpha   90.00
_cell.angle_beta   90.00
_cell.angle_gamma   90.00
#
_symmetry.space_group_name_H-M   'P 1'
#
loop_
_entity.id
_entity.type
_entity.pdbx_description
1 polymer ?
#
loop_
_entity_poly.entity_id
_entity_poly.type
_entity_poly.pdbx_seq_one_letter_code
_entity_poly.pdbx_strand_id
1 'polypeptide(L)'
;MQAHNVRTLAGRDKHRHALRQYVIGFLASIVLTLAALWVGFAHGLPAGPLLLVLLLLAVLQIGVQLFLFMHITEGDGPPVHSLAIALAFLFTFVFVAGSLWAMSFHYMVA
;
A
#
# COMPACT_ATOMS: atom_id res chain seq x y z
N MET A 1 -20.92 42.72 10.32
CA MET A 1 -19.60 42.32 9.78
C MET A 1 -18.95 41.14 10.56
N GLN A 2 -19.72 40.24 11.19
CA GLN A 2 -19.19 39.22 12.11
C GLN A 2 -19.30 37.77 11.58
N ALA A 3 -19.95 37.56 10.43
CA ALA A 3 -20.21 36.23 9.85
C ALA A 3 -19.06 35.66 8.99
N HIS A 4 -18.09 36.48 8.59
CA HIS A 4 -16.94 36.04 7.77
C HIS A 4 -15.91 35.24 8.59
N ASN A 5 -15.72 35.58 9.87
CA ASN A 5 -14.66 34.99 10.71
C ASN A 5 -15.01 33.59 11.26
N VAL A 6 -16.29 33.21 11.24
CA VAL A 6 -16.75 31.89 11.71
C VAL A 6 -16.52 30.81 10.63
N ARG A 7 -16.62 31.20 9.35
CA ARG A 7 -16.36 30.30 8.20
C ARG A 7 -14.87 29.93 8.06
N THR A 8 -13.96 30.83 8.45
CA THR A 8 -12.50 30.61 8.37
C THR A 8 -11.98 29.68 9.49
N LEU A 9 -12.60 29.68 10.67
CA LEU A 9 -12.23 28.77 11.77
C LEU A 9 -12.73 27.34 11.51
N ALA A 10 -13.97 27.18 11.04
CA ALA A 10 -14.57 25.88 10.74
C ALA A 10 -13.90 25.14 9.56
N GLY A 11 -13.31 25.87 8.60
CA GLY A 11 -12.58 25.28 7.47
C GLY A 11 -11.19 24.73 7.84
N ARG A 12 -10.54 25.30 8.86
CA ARG A 12 -9.21 24.87 9.34
C ARG A 12 -9.23 23.50 10.00
N ASP A 13 -10.29 23.20 10.74
CA ASP A 13 -10.38 21.95 11.51
C ASP A 13 -10.64 20.74 10.60
N LYS A 14 -11.41 20.92 9.53
CA LYS A 14 -11.63 19.89 8.50
C LYS A 14 -10.35 19.53 7.74
N HIS A 15 -9.53 20.52 7.36
CA HIS A 15 -8.25 20.27 6.69
C HIS A 15 -7.24 19.54 7.58
N ARG A 16 -7.23 19.81 8.89
CA ARG A 16 -6.29 19.19 9.83
C ARG A 16 -6.58 17.71 10.08
N HIS A 17 -7.84 17.30 9.99
CA HIS A 17 -8.26 15.91 10.18
C HIS A 17 -7.93 15.03 8.97
N ALA A 18 -8.13 15.55 7.74
CA ALA A 18 -7.77 14.82 6.52
C ALA A 18 -6.26 14.50 6.48
N LEU A 19 -5.41 15.48 6.81
CA LEU A 19 -3.95 15.31 6.85
C LEU A 19 -3.48 14.22 7.84
N ARG A 20 -4.14 14.06 8.99
CA ARG A 20 -3.78 13.01 9.97
C ARG A 20 -4.06 11.60 9.45
N GLN A 21 -5.12 11.41 8.70
CA GLN A 21 -5.48 10.10 8.16
C GLN A 21 -4.50 9.64 7.07
N TYR A 22 -4.03 10.56 6.22
CA TYR A 22 -3.03 10.27 5.19
C TYR A 22 -1.68 9.84 5.79
N VAL A 23 -1.24 10.49 6.87
CA VAL A 23 0.06 10.18 7.51
C VAL A 23 0.04 8.80 8.18
N ILE A 24 -1.10 8.38 8.75
CA ILE A 24 -1.23 7.08 9.42
C ILE A 24 -1.11 5.91 8.44
N GLY A 25 -1.75 5.99 7.27
CA GLY A 25 -1.63 4.95 6.23
C GLY A 25 -0.21 4.82 5.68
N PHE A 26 0.46 5.95 5.48
CA PHE A 26 1.87 5.98 5.05
C PHE A 26 2.82 5.37 6.08
N LEU A 27 2.62 5.70 7.36
CA LEU A 27 3.44 5.17 8.44
C LEU A 27 3.26 3.65 8.61
N ALA A 28 2.03 3.13 8.44
CA ALA A 28 1.75 1.71 8.49
C ALA A 28 2.52 0.92 7.40
N SER A 29 2.61 1.46 6.18
CA SER A 29 3.39 0.85 5.09
C SER A 29 4.89 0.81 5.41
N ILE A 30 5.44 1.91 5.94
CA ILE A 30 6.86 1.97 6.33
C ILE A 30 7.16 0.93 7.40
N VAL A 31 6.35 0.86 8.46
CA VAL A 31 6.53 -0.11 9.55
C VAL A 31 6.50 -1.54 9.01
N LEU A 32 5.56 -1.86 8.12
CA LEU A 32 5.44 -3.19 7.55
C LEU A 32 6.62 -3.54 6.63
N THR A 33 7.15 -2.56 5.88
CA THR A 33 8.36 -2.72 5.07
C THR A 33 9.59 -3.00 5.93
N LEU A 34 9.75 -2.23 7.01
CA LEU A 34 10.85 -2.41 7.95
C LEU A 34 10.76 -3.77 8.67
N ALA A 35 9.55 -4.21 9.01
CA ALA A 35 9.32 -5.56 9.55
C ALA A 35 9.69 -6.65 8.53
N ALA A 36 9.35 -6.48 7.25
CA ALA A 36 9.72 -7.42 6.19
C ALA A 36 11.23 -7.52 6.00
N LEU A 37 11.91 -6.37 5.99
CA LEU A 37 13.37 -6.31 5.92
C LEU A 37 14.01 -6.94 7.15
N TRP A 38 13.52 -6.65 8.35
CA TRP A 38 14.04 -7.23 9.58
C TRP A 38 13.94 -8.76 9.57
N VAL A 39 12.80 -9.29 9.14
CA VAL A 39 12.59 -10.74 9.01
C VAL A 39 13.48 -11.33 7.91
N GLY A 40 13.66 -10.66 6.77
CA GLY A 40 14.53 -11.11 5.69
C GLY A 40 16.02 -11.10 6.05
N PHE A 41 16.45 -10.13 6.86
CA PHE A 41 17.82 -10.03 7.38
C PHE A 41 18.07 -10.86 8.64
N ALA A 42 17.04 -11.44 9.24
CA ALA A 42 17.20 -12.40 10.32
C ALA A 42 17.81 -13.70 9.74
N HIS A 43 19.13 -13.71 9.57
CA HIS A 43 19.95 -14.79 9.00
C HIS A 43 20.00 -16.07 9.87
N GLY A 44 19.08 -16.24 10.82
CA GLY A 44 19.05 -17.35 11.78
C GLY A 44 18.04 -18.45 11.46
N LEU A 45 17.24 -18.34 10.40
CA LEU A 45 16.18 -19.29 10.07
C LEU A 45 16.51 -20.12 8.81
N PRO A 46 16.20 -21.43 8.80
CA PRO A 46 16.33 -22.25 7.59
C PRO A 46 15.45 -21.66 6.46
N ALA A 47 15.89 -21.85 5.21
CA ALA A 47 15.32 -21.18 4.04
C ALA A 47 13.81 -21.42 3.84
N GLY A 48 13.27 -22.56 4.28
CA GLY A 48 11.85 -22.89 4.14
C GLY A 48 10.92 -21.97 4.95
N PRO A 49 11.02 -21.94 6.29
CA PRO A 49 10.22 -21.04 7.13
C PRO A 49 10.40 -19.56 6.80
N LEU A 50 11.62 -19.12 6.47
CA LEU A 50 11.91 -17.73 6.08
C LEU A 50 11.07 -17.32 4.86
N LEU A 51 11.02 -18.18 3.84
CA LEU A 51 10.33 -17.91 2.59
C LEU A 51 8.81 -17.84 2.77
N LEU A 52 8.24 -18.69 3.64
CA LEU A 52 6.81 -18.63 4.00
C LEU A 52 6.45 -17.28 4.66
N VAL A 53 7.26 -16.84 5.62
CA VAL A 53 7.02 -15.58 6.33
C VAL A 53 7.17 -14.38 5.39
N LEU A 54 8.18 -14.38 4.51
CA LEU A 54 8.36 -13.33 3.51
C LEU A 54 7.21 -13.29 2.50
N LEU A 55 6.67 -14.45 2.08
CA LEU A 55 5.52 -14.51 1.19
C LEU A 55 4.27 -13.90 1.85
N LEU A 56 4.02 -14.24 3.12
CA LEU A 56 2.91 -13.67 3.89
C LEU A 56 3.06 -12.15 4.06
N LEU A 57 4.27 -11.67 4.38
CA LEU A 57 4.54 -10.23 4.48
C LEU A 57 4.40 -9.54 3.13
N ALA A 58 4.81 -10.17 2.02
CA ALA A 58 4.67 -9.62 0.68
C ALA A 58 3.20 -9.44 0.27
N VAL A 59 2.34 -10.42 0.56
CA VAL A 59 0.89 -10.30 0.32
C VAL A 59 0.27 -9.18 1.17
N LEU A 60 0.66 -9.09 2.45
CA LEU A 60 0.20 -8.03 3.33
C LEU A 60 0.66 -6.64 2.84
N GLN A 61 1.85 -6.58 2.23
CA GLN A 61 2.40 -5.36 1.65
C GLN A 61 1.60 -4.85 0.45
N ILE A 62 1.20 -5.75 -0.46
CA ILE A 62 0.32 -5.42 -1.59
C ILE A 62 -1.01 -4.88 -1.08
N GLY A 63 -1.57 -5.49 -0.02
CA GLY A 63 -2.81 -5.02 0.62
C GLY A 63 -2.71 -3.60 1.17
N VAL A 64 -1.63 -3.29 1.90
CA VAL A 64 -1.40 -1.93 2.44
C VAL A 64 -1.16 -0.91 1.32
N GLN A 65 -0.46 -1.27 0.26
CA GLN A 65 -0.23 -0.39 -0.89
C GLN A 65 -1.53 -0.07 -1.64
N LEU A 66 -2.41 -1.07 -1.82
CA LEU A 66 -3.75 -0.87 -2.37
C LEU A 66 -4.63 0.01 -1.45
N PHE A 67 -4.58 -0.21 -0.13
CA PHE A 67 -5.31 0.60 0.85
C PHE A 67 -4.84 2.06 0.84
N LEU A 68 -3.53 2.28 0.80
CA LEU A 68 -2.96 3.62 0.72
C LEU A 68 -3.43 4.29 -0.58
N PHE A 69 -3.45 3.60 -1.71
CA PHE A 69 -3.88 4.17 -2.99
C PHE A 69 -5.39 4.50 -3.04
N MET A 70 -6.22 3.63 -2.45
CA MET A 70 -7.67 3.84 -2.39
C MET A 70 -8.05 4.95 -1.41
N HIS A 71 -7.36 5.04 -0.26
CA HIS A 71 -7.66 6.02 0.78
C HIS A 71 -6.98 7.39 0.53
N ILE A 72 -5.85 7.46 -0.18
CA ILE A 72 -5.25 8.74 -0.61
C ILE A 72 -6.16 9.50 -1.59
N THR A 73 -7.09 8.78 -2.24
CA THR A 73 -7.95 9.26 -3.31
C THR A 73 -9.31 9.78 -2.82
N GLU A 74 -9.61 9.68 -1.52
CA GLU A 74 -10.88 10.17 -0.93
C GLU A 74 -11.01 11.71 -0.85
N GLY A 75 -10.10 12.46 -1.49
CA GLY A 75 -10.18 13.91 -1.65
C GLY A 75 -10.46 14.32 -3.09
N ASP A 76 -11.73 14.55 -3.43
CA ASP A 76 -12.25 15.34 -4.57
C ASP A 76 -11.36 15.42 -5.84
N GLY A 77 -10.94 14.27 -6.38
CA GLY A 77 -10.03 14.19 -7.53
C GLY A 77 -10.73 13.84 -8.86
N PRO A 78 -10.33 14.43 -10.00
CA PRO A 78 -10.89 14.18 -11.34
C PRO A 78 -10.80 12.69 -11.79
N PRO A 79 -11.58 12.26 -12.81
CA PRO A 79 -11.74 10.86 -13.24
C PRO A 79 -10.46 10.10 -13.63
N VAL A 80 -9.33 10.79 -13.73
CA VAL A 80 -8.01 10.18 -13.91
C VAL A 80 -7.54 9.36 -12.68
N HIS A 81 -8.11 9.62 -11.49
CA HIS A 81 -7.79 8.87 -10.28
C HIS A 81 -8.34 7.44 -10.29
N SER A 82 -9.59 7.25 -10.72
CA SER A 82 -10.17 5.92 -10.84
C SER A 82 -9.45 5.09 -11.92
N LEU A 83 -8.98 5.74 -12.99
CA LEU A 83 -8.12 5.11 -14.00
C LEU A 83 -6.78 4.66 -13.42
N ALA A 84 -6.15 5.47 -12.54
CA ALA A 84 -4.90 5.10 -11.88
C ALA A 84 -5.07 3.88 -10.95
N ILE A 85 -6.18 3.80 -10.19
CA ILE A 85 -6.52 2.64 -9.36
C ILE A 85 -6.74 1.39 -10.23
N ALA A 86 -7.52 1.52 -11.32
CA ALA A 86 -7.78 0.40 -12.23
C ALA A 86 -6.49 -0.13 -12.89
N LEU A 87 -5.59 0.77 -13.31
CA LEU A 87 -4.28 0.41 -13.84
C LEU A 87 -3.41 -0.29 -12.80
N ALA A 88 -3.33 0.21 -11.57
CA ALA A 88 -2.56 -0.42 -10.49
C ALA A 88 -3.05 -1.85 -10.18
N PHE A 89 -4.38 -2.06 -10.21
CA PHE A 89 -4.97 -3.38 -10.03
C PHE A 89 -4.63 -4.33 -11.18
N LEU A 90 -4.69 -3.84 -12.43
CA LEU A 90 -4.29 -4.59 -13.62
C LEU A 90 -2.81 -5.01 -13.55
N PHE A 91 -1.92 -4.08 -13.23
CA PHE A 91 -0.49 -4.36 -13.08
C PHE A 91 -0.24 -5.40 -11.99
N THR A 92 -0.92 -5.29 -10.84
CA THR A 92 -0.80 -6.26 -9.75
C THR A 92 -1.19 -7.67 -10.21
N PHE A 93 -2.32 -7.80 -10.92
CA PHE A 93 -2.77 -9.09 -11.44
C PHE A 93 -1.78 -9.68 -12.46
N VAL A 94 -1.30 -8.85 -13.40
CA VAL A 94 -0.31 -9.26 -14.40
C VAL A 94 1.01 -9.68 -13.75
N PHE A 95 1.47 -8.98 -12.72
CA PHE A 95 2.69 -9.33 -11.98
C PHE A 95 2.54 -10.66 -11.24
N VAL A 96 1.40 -10.91 -10.59
CA VAL A 96 1.15 -12.18 -9.88
C VAL A 96 1.06 -13.34 -10.88
N ALA A 97 0.23 -13.19 -11.93
CA ALA A 97 0.09 -14.20 -12.97
C ALA A 97 1.41 -14.44 -13.72
N GLY A 98 2.16 -13.39 -14.03
CA GLY A 98 3.48 -13.45 -14.65
C GLY A 98 4.51 -14.11 -13.75
N SER A 99 4.49 -13.85 -12.44
CA SER A 99 5.40 -14.50 -11.47
C SER A 99 5.09 -15.99 -11.31
N LEU A 100 3.81 -16.36 -11.21
CA LEU A 100 3.36 -17.76 -11.20
C LEU A 100 3.77 -18.49 -12.48
N TRP A 101 3.61 -17.86 -13.64
CA TRP A 101 4.02 -18.43 -14.92
C TRP A 101 5.55 -18.55 -15.04
N ALA A 102 6.30 -17.54 -14.59
CA ALA A 102 7.77 -17.56 -14.59
C ALA A 102 8.34 -18.66 -13.68
N MET A 103 7.77 -18.86 -12.48
CA MET A 103 8.12 -19.99 -11.63
C MET A 103 7.75 -21.32 -12.28
N SER A 104 6.64 -21.36 -13.03
CA SER A 104 6.19 -22.56 -13.72
C SER A 104 7.18 -23.03 -14.79
N PHE A 105 7.79 -22.09 -15.50
CA PHE A 105 8.84 -22.40 -16.47
C PHE A 105 10.14 -22.87 -15.82
N HIS A 106 10.49 -22.39 -14.62
CA HIS A 106 11.73 -22.79 -13.94
C HIS A 106 11.70 -24.22 -13.40
N TYR A 107 10.52 -24.75 -12.98
CA TYR A 107 10.45 -26.14 -12.51
C TYR A 107 10.48 -27.18 -13.63
N MET A 108 10.22 -26.79 -14.88
CA MET A 108 10.27 -27.71 -16.04
C MET A 108 11.67 -27.86 -16.63
N VAL A 109 12.65 -27.09 -16.15
CA VAL A 109 14.02 -27.03 -16.71
C VAL A 109 15.11 -27.47 -15.72
N ALA A 110 14.74 -27.90 -14.52
CA ALA A 110 15.61 -28.54 -13.52
C ALA A 110 15.12 -29.96 -13.23
#